data_AF-A0A7V8JKT7-F1
#
_entry.id   AF-A0A7V8JKT7-F1
#
_cell.length_a   1.000
_cell.length_b   1.000
_cell.length_c   1.000
_cell.angle_alpha   90.00
_cell.angle_beta   90.00
_cell.angle_gamma   90.00
#
_symmetry.space_group_name_H-M   'P 1'
#
loop_
_entity.id
_entity.type
_entity.pdbx_description
1 polymer ?
#
loop_
_entity_poly.entity_id
_entity_poly.type
_entity_poly.pdbx_seq_one_letter_code
_entity_poly.pdbx_strand_id
1 'polypeptide(L)' 'MRVAFEGENAHEAERFNMGERIREVEQGPDGALWLLEDGSKARLLKLTPNEA' A
#
# COMPACT_ATOMS: atom_id res chain seq x y z
N MET A 1 4.59 0.54 3.98
CA MET A 1 5.42 0.96 5.13
C MET A 1 4.79 2.22 5.68
N ARG A 2 4.60 2.32 7.00
CA ARG A 2 4.22 3.55 7.69
C ARG A 2 5.48 4.09 8.36
N VAL A 3 5.72 5.39 8.20
CA VAL A 3 6.80 6.11 8.88
C VAL A 3 6.15 7.03 9.91
N ALA A 4 6.68 7.05 11.12
CA ALA A 4 6.28 7.97 12.18
C ALA A 4 7.39 8.99 12.43
N PHE A 5 7.00 10.15 12.96
CA PHE A 5 7.89 11.27 13.23
C PHE A 5 7.85 11.64 14.72
N GLU A 6 9.01 11.86 15.30
CA GLU A 6 9.21 12.39 16.65
C GLU A 6 10.10 13.64 16.57
N GLY A 7 9.45 14.80 16.56
CA GLY A 7 10.12 16.06 16.22
C GLY A 7 10.65 16.01 14.79
N GLU A 8 11.97 16.14 14.63
CA GLU A 8 12.66 16.09 13.34
C GLU A 8 13.14 14.68 12.96
N ASN A 9 12.95 13.68 13.83
CA ASN A 9 13.40 12.32 13.57
C ASN A 9 12.28 11.48 12.95
N ALA A 10 12.60 10.75 11.88
CA ALA A 10 11.70 9.80 11.24
C ALA A 10 12.14 8.36 11.53
N HIS A 11 11.20 7.47 11.82
CA HIS A 11 11.46 6.05 12.00
C HIS A 11 10.38 5.18 11.36
N GLU A 12 10.75 3.95 11.01
CA GLU A 12 9.80 2.96 10.50
C GLU A 12 8.85 2.53 11.62
N ALA A 13 7.56 2.81 11.44
CA ALA A 13 6.53 2.44 12.40
C ALA A 13 5.86 1.11 12.05
N GLU A 14 5.76 0.79 10.75
CA GLU A 14 5.17 -0.47 10.29
C GLU A 14 5.61 -0.80 8.86
N ARG A 15 5.69 -2.09 8.55
CA ARG A 15 5.88 -2.60 7.20
C ARG A 15 4.84 -3.65 6.86
N PHE A 16 4.02 -3.32 5.86
CA PHE A 16 3.10 -4.26 5.25
C PHE A 16 3.89 -5.19 4.30
N ASN A 17 3.82 -6.49 4.56
CA ASN A 17 4.39 -7.49 3.66
C ASN A 17 3.39 -7.76 2.53
N MET A 18 3.62 -7.14 1.37
CA MET A 18 2.73 -7.21 0.21
C MET A 18 3.13 -8.31 -0.80
N GLY A 19 4.19 -9.07 -0.53
CA GLY A 19 4.71 -10.12 -1.43
C GLY A 19 5.49 -9.59 -2.62
N GLU A 20 4.92 -8.66 -3.40
CA GLU A 20 5.57 -8.00 -4.54
C GLU A 20 5.73 -6.49 -4.30
N ARG A 21 6.60 -5.84 -5.09
CA ARG A 21 6.77 -4.38 -5.02
C ARG A 21 5.55 -3.68 -5.61
N ILE A 22 4.93 -2.82 -4.81
CA ILE A 22 3.87 -1.91 -5.27
C ILE A 22 4.51 -0.68 -5.95
N ARG A 23 4.13 -0.44 -7.20
CA ARG A 23 4.59 0.69 -8.02
C ARG A 23 3.69 1.91 -7.89
N GLU A 24 2.39 1.68 -7.77
CA GLU A 24 1.37 2.74 -7.76
C GLU A 24 0.18 2.34 -6.89
N VAL A 25 -0.48 3.36 -6.34
CA VAL A 25 -1.71 3.24 -5.54
C VAL A 25 -2.65 4.37 -5.95
N GLU A 26 -3.92 4.04 -6.26
CA GLU A 26 -4.98 5.01 -6.57
C GLU A 26 -6.25 4.67 -5.77
N GLN A 27 -6.98 5.70 -5.31
CA GLN A 27 -8.29 5.50 -4.68
C GLN A 27 -9.40 5.63 -5.72
N GLY A 28 -10.22 4.59 -5.85
CA GLY A 28 -11.40 4.61 -6.71
C GLY A 28 -12.56 5.43 -6.12
N PRO A 29 -13.57 5.78 -6.94
CA PRO A 29 -14.72 6.56 -6.50
C PRO A 29 -15.60 5.85 -5.46
N ASP A 30 -15.48 4.53 -5.35
CA ASP A 30 -16.13 3.69 -4.33
C ASP A 30 -15.30 3.55 -3.05
N GLY A 31 -14.17 4.27 -2.94
CA GLY A 31 -13.25 4.21 -1.81
C GLY A 31 -12.31 3.01 -1.82
N ALA A 32 -12.42 2.11 -2.81
CA ALA A 32 -11.49 0.99 -2.98
C ALA A 32 -10.09 1.49 -3.33
N LEU A 33 -9.05 0.75 -2.91
CA LEU A 33 -7.68 1.03 -3.30
C LEU A 33 -7.26 0.11 -4.44
N TRP A 34 -6.72 0.69 -5.51
CA TRP A 34 -6.15 -0.01 -6.64
C TRP A 34 -4.64 0.02 -6.55
N LEU A 35 -4.00 -1.15 -6.62
CA LEU A 35 -2.55 -1.29 -6.49
C LEU A 35 -1.99 -1.92 -7.76
N LEU A 36 -0.92 -1.32 -8.30
CA LEU A 36 -0.15 -1.89 -9.40
C LEU A 36 1.15 -2.48 -8.86
N GLU A 37 1.39 -3.76 -9.13
CA GLU A 37 2.66 -4.42 -8.83
C GLU A 37 3.67 -4.26 -9.98
N ASP A 38 4.95 -4.43 -9.67
CA ASP A 38 6.03 -4.51 -10.65
C ASP A 38 6.40 -5.97 -11.02
N GLY A 39 7.18 -6.12 -12.10
CA GLY A 39 7.85 -7.38 -12.46
C GLY A 39 7.08 -8.23 -13.46
N SER A 40 7.65 -9.40 -13.80
CA SER A 40 7.08 -10.30 -14.82
C SER A 40 5.78 -10.99 -14.40
N LYS A 41 5.45 -10.93 -13.10
CA LYS A 41 4.22 -11.48 -12.52
C LYS A 41 3.32 -10.39 -11.94
N ALA A 42 3.52 -9.13 -12.36
CA ALA A 42 2.74 -7.99 -11.89
C ALA A 42 1.23 -8.24 -12.01
N ARG A 43 0.50 -7.86 -10.96
CA ARG A 43 -0.96 -7.88 -10.93
C ARG A 43 -1.50 -6.47 -10.71
N LEU A 44 -2.73 -6.27 -11.15
CA LEU A 44 -3.59 -5.18 -10.69
C LEU A 44 -4.48 -5.73 -9.58
N LEU A 45 -4.34 -5.20 -8.37
CA LEU A 45 -5.13 -5.63 -7.21
C LEU A 45 -6.18 -4.56 -6.88
N LYS A 46 -7.40 -5.01 -6.54
CA LYS A 46 -8.42 -4.17 -5.92
C LYS A 46 -8.59 -4.57 -4.45
N LEU A 47 -8.27 -3.66 -3.55
CA LEU A 47 -8.51 -3.82 -2.12
C LEU A 47 -9.80 -3.10 -1.75
N THR A 48 -10.70 -3.83 -1.10
CA THR A 48 -11.92 -3.28 -0.50
C THR A 48 -11.85 -3.44 1.01
N PRO A 49 -12.47 -2.56 1.79
CA PRO A 49 -12.59 -2.77 3.22
C PRO A 49 -13.23 -4.13 3.48
N ASN A 50 -12.62 -4.95 4.32
CA ASN A 50 -13.32 -6.10 4.85
C ASN A 50 -14.25 -5.57 5.96
N GLU A 51 -15.50 -5.99 5.97
CA GLU A 51 -16.37 -5.71 7.13
C GLU A 51 -15.73 -6.36 8.36
N ALA A 52 -15.58 -5.58 9.43
CA ALA A 52 -14.93 -5.99 10.68
C ALA A 52 -15.86 -6.85 11.55
#